data_AF-A0A562T1M6-F1
#
_entry.id   AF-A0A562T1M6-F1
#
_cell.length_a   1.000
_cell.length_b   1.000
_cell.length_c   1.000
_cell.angle_alpha   90.00
_cell.angle_beta   90.00
_cell.angle_gamma   90.00
#
_symmetry.space_group_name_H-M   'P 1'
#
loop_
_entity.id
_entity.type
_entity.pdbx_description
1 polymer ?
#
loop_
_entity_poly.entity_id
_entity_poly.type
_entity_poly.pdbx_seq_one_letter_code
_entity_poly.pdbx_strand_id
1 'polypeptide(L)'
;MSGMTKENVSRVIEFLVENKKRGGDVSLTDVMQLAEVMSGSMHDFLSTVQPAVTEELRSIAREITRMKEEISQLRAKDMTGSKIPEAGRELDAIVEATEEATNTIMEAAEEIMCADTSDPLAYQDLVSAKMIGIFEACTFQDITGQRISKVVKTLNYIDERVSSFIEQLRIPEGFELDLPETEAERRERELILHGPQHAGEGVSQTDVDDLLKDAQADIDKLFD
;
A
#
# COMPACT_ATOMS: atom_id res chain seq x y z
N MET A 1 -28.27 31.36 5.95
CA MET A 1 -28.52 32.21 7.13
C MET A 1 -29.98 32.62 7.14
N SER A 2 -30.83 31.94 7.93
CA SER A 2 -32.22 32.35 8.15
C SER A 2 -32.21 33.53 9.11
N GLY A 3 -32.08 34.73 8.55
CA GLY A 3 -32.19 35.97 9.29
C GLY A 3 -33.65 36.25 9.62
N MET A 4 -33.90 36.73 10.82
CA MET A 4 -35.19 37.28 11.26
C MET A 4 -35.82 38.08 10.11
N THR A 5 -37.00 37.68 9.63
CA THR A 5 -37.66 38.35 8.49
C THR A 5 -37.82 39.82 8.84
N LYS A 6 -37.71 40.72 7.84
CA LYS A 6 -37.90 42.17 8.03
C LYS A 6 -39.19 42.47 8.79
N GLU A 7 -40.20 41.64 8.61
CA GLU A 7 -41.50 41.72 9.27
C GLU A 7 -41.44 41.41 10.77
N ASN A 8 -40.70 40.36 11.17
CA ASN A 8 -40.50 40.02 12.58
C ASN A 8 -39.68 41.10 13.32
N VAL A 9 -38.66 41.66 12.66
CA VAL A 9 -37.87 42.78 13.20
C VAL A 9 -38.73 44.03 13.37
N SER A 10 -39.57 44.35 12.38
CA SER A 10 -40.48 45.50 12.46
C SER A 10 -41.49 45.36 13.61
N ARG A 11 -42.07 44.17 13.82
CA ARG A 11 -43.01 43.92 14.93
C ARG A 11 -42.35 44.05 16.30
N VAL A 12 -41.11 43.60 16.46
CA VAL A 12 -40.35 43.78 17.70
C VAL A 12 -39.99 45.26 17.93
N ILE A 13 -39.67 46.01 16.87
CA ILE A 13 -39.41 47.45 16.97
C ILE A 13 -40.67 48.21 17.36
N GLU A 14 -41.83 47.93 16.73
CA GLU A 14 -43.12 48.52 17.10
C GLU A 14 -43.46 48.25 18.57
N PHE A 15 -43.28 47.01 19.01
CA PHE A 15 -43.47 46.59 20.39
C PHE A 15 -42.59 47.38 21.37
N LEU A 16 -41.29 47.50 21.11
CA LEU A 16 -40.35 48.27 21.95
C LEU A 16 -40.69 49.77 21.96
N VAL A 17 -41.19 50.31 20.85
CA VAL A 17 -41.61 51.72 20.74
C VAL A 17 -42.91 51.98 21.51
N GLU A 18 -43.89 51.09 21.46
CA GLU A 18 -45.13 51.20 22.25
C GLU A 18 -44.88 51.05 23.75
N ASN A 19 -44.05 50.09 24.13
CA ASN A 19 -43.74 49.84 25.54
C ASN A 19 -42.97 51.03 26.17
N LYS A 20 -42.08 51.67 25.39
CA LYS A 20 -41.40 52.92 25.79
C LYS A 20 -42.37 54.09 26.01
N LYS A 21 -43.47 54.16 25.25
CA LYS A 21 -44.51 55.20 25.44
C LYS A 21 -45.34 55.00 26.72
N ARG A 22 -45.40 53.76 27.24
CA ARG A 22 -46.13 53.40 28.47
C ARG A 22 -45.29 53.50 29.75
N GLY A 23 -44.07 54.03 29.67
CA GLY A 23 -43.21 54.17 30.85
C GLY A 23 -42.64 52.85 31.39
N GLY A 24 -42.69 51.76 30.60
CA GLY A 24 -42.15 50.45 30.98
C GLY A 24 -43.12 49.53 31.70
N ASP A 25 -44.43 49.86 31.74
CA ASP A 25 -45.45 48.98 32.31
C ASP A 25 -45.82 47.87 31.31
N VAL A 26 -45.37 46.64 31.60
CA VAL A 26 -45.53 45.47 30.71
C VAL A 26 -46.84 44.75 31.02
N SER A 27 -47.75 44.67 30.05
CA SER A 27 -49.02 43.96 30.21
C SER A 27 -48.89 42.46 29.90
N LEU A 28 -49.85 41.66 30.36
CA LEU A 28 -49.92 40.23 30.02
C LEU A 28 -50.04 40.00 28.51
N THR A 29 -50.75 40.89 27.82
CA THR A 29 -50.89 40.88 26.35
C THR A 29 -49.54 41.07 25.66
N ASP A 30 -48.68 41.92 26.22
CA ASP A 30 -47.34 42.18 25.69
C ASP A 30 -46.44 40.93 25.79
N VAL A 31 -46.55 40.18 26.89
CA VAL A 31 -45.84 38.91 27.09
C VAL A 31 -46.36 37.84 26.13
N MET A 32 -47.68 37.77 25.90
CA MET A 32 -48.29 36.83 24.96
C MET A 32 -47.86 37.10 23.52
N GLN A 33 -47.82 38.36 23.11
CA GLN A 33 -47.41 38.75 21.76
C GLN A 33 -45.92 38.46 21.50
N LEU A 34 -45.05 38.70 22.51
CA LEU A 34 -43.64 38.32 22.42
C LEU A 34 -43.46 36.79 22.35
N ALA A 35 -44.22 36.03 23.13
CA ALA A 35 -44.21 34.58 23.10
C ALA A 35 -44.67 34.02 21.74
N GLU A 36 -45.68 34.65 21.12
CA GLU A 36 -46.17 34.29 19.79
C GLU A 36 -45.14 34.56 18.69
N VAL A 37 -44.46 35.72 18.75
CA VAL A 37 -43.36 36.06 17.83
C VAL A 37 -42.17 35.11 18.01
N MET A 38 -41.79 34.81 19.25
CA MET A 38 -40.73 33.83 19.54
C MET A 38 -41.08 32.45 19.02
N SER A 39 -42.29 31.95 19.29
CA SER A 39 -42.77 30.64 18.82
C SER A 39 -42.84 30.57 17.29
N GLY A 40 -43.32 31.62 16.63
CA GLY A 40 -43.34 31.71 15.17
C GLY A 40 -41.94 31.68 14.56
N SER A 41 -41.00 32.46 15.11
CA SER A 41 -39.61 32.46 14.64
C SER A 41 -38.89 31.11 14.85
N MET A 42 -39.20 30.42 15.95
CA MET A 42 -38.63 29.11 16.26
C MET A 42 -39.19 28.04 15.34
N HIS A 43 -40.48 28.13 15.00
CA HIS A 43 -41.12 27.28 14.00
C HIS A 43 -40.52 27.49 12.60
N ASP A 44 -40.35 28.74 12.16
CA ASP A 44 -39.73 29.07 10.87
C ASP A 44 -38.27 28.57 10.81
N PHE A 45 -37.49 28.80 11.87
CA PHE A 45 -36.12 28.30 11.96
C PHE A 45 -36.06 26.77 11.86
N LEU A 46 -36.88 26.05 12.65
CA LEU A 46 -36.93 24.59 12.60
C LEU A 46 -37.41 24.08 11.24
N SER A 47 -38.42 24.69 10.65
CA SER A 47 -38.94 24.30 9.33
C SER A 47 -37.92 24.47 8.20
N THR A 48 -36.95 25.37 8.36
CA THR A 48 -35.93 25.64 7.34
C THR A 48 -34.62 24.89 7.58
N VAL A 49 -34.17 24.84 8.84
CA VAL A 49 -32.89 24.21 9.22
C VAL A 49 -33.01 22.70 9.25
N GLN A 50 -34.15 22.16 9.69
CA GLN A 50 -34.31 20.72 9.82
C GLN A 50 -34.24 20.00 8.47
N PRO A 51 -34.89 20.45 7.39
CA PRO A 51 -34.71 19.84 6.06
C PRO A 51 -33.28 19.94 5.55
N ALA A 52 -32.62 21.10 5.69
CA ALA A 52 -31.26 21.32 5.21
C ALA A 52 -30.24 20.42 5.91
N VAL A 53 -30.28 20.37 7.25
CA VAL A 53 -29.40 19.48 8.04
C VAL A 53 -29.70 18.01 7.74
N THR A 54 -30.98 17.65 7.58
CA THR A 54 -31.33 16.27 7.24
C THR A 54 -30.87 15.90 5.82
N GLU A 55 -30.89 16.84 4.87
CA GLU A 55 -30.37 16.66 3.52
C GLU A 55 -28.85 16.50 3.50
N GLU A 56 -28.12 17.33 4.25
CA GLU A 56 -26.66 17.21 4.41
C GLU A 56 -26.28 15.87 5.04
N LEU A 57 -26.93 15.48 6.14
CA LEU A 57 -26.68 14.19 6.80
C LEU A 57 -27.02 13.01 5.89
N ARG A 58 -28.09 13.09 5.09
CA ARG A 58 -28.40 12.09 4.05
C ARG A 58 -27.34 12.05 2.96
N SER A 59 -26.79 13.20 2.58
CA SER A 59 -25.70 13.28 1.61
C SER A 59 -24.45 12.57 2.13
N ILE A 60 -24.04 12.87 3.37
CA ILE A 60 -22.91 12.21 4.04
C ILE A 60 -23.16 10.70 4.15
N ALA A 61 -24.37 10.28 4.54
CA ALA A 61 -24.71 8.87 4.64
C ALA A 61 -24.63 8.16 3.28
N ARG A 62 -25.02 8.82 2.18
CA ARG A 62 -24.86 8.30 0.82
C ARG A 62 -23.39 8.14 0.45
N GLU A 63 -22.55 9.15 0.71
CA GLU A 63 -21.11 9.06 0.45
C GLU A 63 -20.42 7.96 1.27
N ILE A 64 -20.78 7.81 2.54
CA ILE A 64 -20.26 6.71 3.38
C ILE A 64 -20.68 5.35 2.82
N THR A 65 -21.93 5.23 2.36
CA THR A 65 -22.43 3.96 1.77
C THR A 65 -21.70 3.64 0.48
N ARG A 66 -21.53 4.63 -0.40
CA ARG A 66 -20.73 4.51 -1.63
C ARG A 66 -19.28 4.09 -1.32
N MET A 67 -18.62 4.76 -0.39
CA MET A 67 -17.26 4.42 0.02
C MET A 67 -17.16 2.99 0.57
N LYS A 68 -18.15 2.53 1.35
CA LYS A 68 -18.20 1.13 1.83
C LYS A 68 -18.32 0.13 0.68
N GLU A 69 -19.11 0.44 -0.34
CA GLU A 69 -19.23 -0.40 -1.54
C GLU A 69 -17.90 -0.45 -2.32
N GLU A 70 -17.23 0.70 -2.50
CA GLU A 70 -15.92 0.80 -3.16
C GLU A 70 -14.84 0.02 -2.39
N ILE A 71 -14.79 0.14 -1.06
CA ILE A 71 -13.91 -0.68 -0.19
C ILE A 71 -14.22 -2.18 -0.33
N SER A 72 -15.49 -2.55 -0.44
CA SER A 72 -15.88 -3.95 -0.63
C SER A 72 -15.43 -4.48 -2.01
N GLN A 73 -15.42 -3.65 -3.05
CA GLN A 73 -14.99 -4.02 -4.40
C GLN A 73 -13.49 -4.28 -4.51
N LEU A 74 -12.68 -3.67 -3.62
CA LEU A 74 -11.24 -3.99 -3.50
C LEU A 74 -11.03 -5.49 -3.23
N ARG A 75 -11.98 -6.16 -2.56
CA ARG A 75 -11.88 -7.58 -2.14
C ARG A 75 -10.57 -7.85 -1.39
N ALA A 76 -10.16 -6.93 -0.52
CA ALA A 76 -8.90 -7.02 0.25
C ALA A 76 -8.74 -8.36 1.01
N LYS A 77 -9.85 -8.94 1.50
CA LYS A 77 -9.84 -10.25 2.17
C LYS A 77 -9.46 -11.41 1.24
N ASP A 78 -9.82 -11.35 -0.04
CA ASP A 78 -9.45 -12.35 -1.05
C ASP A 78 -7.95 -12.21 -1.40
N MET A 79 -7.47 -10.97 -1.53
CA MET A 79 -6.06 -10.67 -1.77
C MET A 79 -5.18 -11.16 -0.62
N THR A 80 -5.47 -10.72 0.61
CA THR A 80 -4.70 -11.07 1.81
C THR A 80 -4.88 -12.52 2.26
N GLY A 81 -6.07 -13.10 2.06
CA GLY A 81 -6.39 -14.45 2.50
C GLY A 81 -6.02 -15.56 1.52
N SER A 82 -5.91 -15.26 0.21
CA SER A 82 -5.66 -16.29 -0.81
C SER A 82 -4.56 -15.90 -1.78
N LYS A 83 -4.68 -14.75 -2.47
CA LYS A 83 -3.81 -14.43 -3.62
C LYS A 83 -2.36 -14.17 -3.23
N ILE A 84 -2.13 -13.33 -2.22
CA ILE A 84 -0.78 -13.02 -1.74
C ILE A 84 -0.11 -14.27 -1.14
N PRO A 85 -0.76 -15.04 -0.25
CA PRO A 85 -0.17 -16.31 0.23
C PRO A 85 0.08 -17.34 -0.88
N GLU A 86 -0.76 -17.39 -1.91
CA GLU A 86 -0.54 -18.27 -3.06
C GLU A 86 0.70 -17.85 -3.85
N ALA A 87 0.86 -16.55 -4.15
CA ALA A 87 2.07 -16.04 -4.79
C ALA A 87 3.34 -16.30 -3.96
N GLY A 88 3.27 -16.15 -2.63
CA GLY A 88 4.38 -16.51 -1.74
C GLY A 88 4.78 -17.98 -1.86
N ARG A 89 3.82 -18.90 -1.85
CA ARG A 89 4.09 -20.34 -2.04
C ARG A 89 4.71 -20.66 -3.41
N GLU A 90 4.35 -19.93 -4.45
CA GLU A 90 4.99 -20.09 -5.77
C GLU A 90 6.44 -19.63 -5.74
N LEU A 91 6.77 -18.54 -5.02
CA LEU A 91 8.14 -18.08 -4.83
C LEU A 91 8.98 -19.07 -4.03
N ASP A 92 8.45 -19.62 -2.93
CA ASP A 92 9.13 -20.66 -2.14
C ASP A 92 9.44 -21.90 -3.00
N ALA A 93 8.47 -22.34 -3.79
CA ALA A 93 8.64 -23.48 -4.68
C ALA A 93 9.63 -23.22 -5.82
N ILE A 94 9.81 -21.96 -6.24
CA ILE A 94 10.88 -21.59 -7.18
C ILE A 94 12.24 -21.80 -6.50
N VAL A 95 12.42 -21.30 -5.28
CA VAL A 95 13.68 -21.43 -4.54
C VAL A 95 14.04 -22.91 -4.38
N GLU A 96 13.10 -23.72 -3.89
CA GLU A 96 13.30 -25.17 -3.70
C GLU A 96 13.68 -25.89 -5.00
N ALA A 97 12.94 -25.64 -6.09
CA ALA A 97 13.24 -26.26 -7.38
C ALA A 97 14.59 -25.82 -7.95
N THR A 98 14.97 -24.54 -7.75
CA THR A 98 16.28 -24.04 -8.20
C THR A 98 17.43 -24.62 -7.39
N GLU A 99 17.23 -24.84 -6.09
CA GLU A 99 18.24 -25.44 -5.21
C GLU A 99 18.44 -26.92 -5.58
N GLU A 100 17.36 -27.68 -5.71
CA GLU A 100 17.40 -29.11 -6.08
C GLU A 100 18.08 -29.33 -7.43
N ALA A 101 17.73 -28.52 -8.43
CA ALA A 101 18.33 -28.62 -9.74
C ALA A 101 19.81 -28.21 -9.74
N THR A 102 20.18 -27.17 -8.97
CA THR A 102 21.58 -26.74 -8.86
C THR A 102 22.42 -27.82 -8.19
N ASN A 103 21.93 -28.45 -7.11
CA ASN A 103 22.60 -29.59 -6.48
C ASN A 103 22.80 -30.74 -7.47
N THR A 104 21.76 -31.11 -8.22
CA THR A 104 21.85 -32.16 -9.25
C THR A 104 22.90 -31.85 -10.32
N ILE A 105 22.98 -30.60 -10.77
CA ILE A 105 23.98 -30.15 -11.76
C ILE A 105 25.40 -30.21 -11.17
N MET A 106 25.58 -29.77 -9.93
CA MET A 106 26.88 -29.81 -9.26
C MET A 106 27.36 -31.25 -9.03
N GLU A 107 26.49 -32.14 -8.52
CA GLU A 107 26.81 -33.57 -8.34
C GLU A 107 27.22 -34.22 -9.67
N ALA A 108 26.48 -33.95 -10.75
CA ALA A 108 26.83 -34.47 -12.06
C ALA A 108 28.18 -33.97 -12.57
N ALA A 109 28.51 -32.70 -12.32
CA ALA A 109 29.80 -32.11 -12.67
C ALA A 109 30.95 -32.69 -11.83
N GLU A 110 30.74 -32.87 -10.52
CA GLU A 110 31.71 -33.50 -9.61
C GLU A 110 32.02 -34.94 -10.03
N GLU A 111 31.00 -35.73 -10.37
CA GLU A 111 31.20 -37.11 -10.84
C GLU A 111 32.00 -37.18 -12.14
N ILE A 112 31.81 -36.23 -13.05
CA ILE A 112 32.64 -36.13 -14.27
C ILE A 112 34.09 -35.80 -13.92
N MET A 113 34.31 -34.86 -12.99
CA MET A 113 35.66 -34.45 -12.60
C MET A 113 36.43 -35.59 -11.89
N CYS A 114 35.73 -36.44 -11.14
CA CYS A 114 36.31 -37.58 -10.44
C CYS A 114 36.38 -38.87 -11.28
N ALA A 115 35.89 -38.86 -12.52
CA ALA A 115 35.84 -40.05 -13.35
C ALA A 115 37.23 -40.53 -13.77
N ASP A 116 37.41 -41.86 -13.79
CA ASP A 116 38.63 -42.48 -14.30
C ASP A 116 38.73 -42.29 -15.81
N THR A 117 39.86 -41.75 -16.26
CA THR A 117 40.15 -41.48 -17.67
C THR A 117 40.98 -42.58 -18.33
N SER A 118 41.30 -43.64 -17.59
CA SER A 118 42.12 -44.76 -18.08
C SER A 118 41.42 -45.61 -19.15
N ASP A 119 40.07 -45.69 -19.10
CA ASP A 119 39.22 -46.29 -20.13
C ASP A 119 38.44 -45.21 -20.88
N PRO A 120 38.86 -44.84 -22.11
CA PRO A 120 38.21 -43.78 -22.87
C PRO A 120 36.74 -44.06 -23.22
N LEU A 121 36.35 -45.33 -23.40
CA LEU A 121 34.99 -45.68 -23.79
C LEU A 121 34.06 -45.53 -22.58
N ALA A 122 34.47 -46.06 -21.43
CA ALA A 122 33.71 -45.93 -20.18
C ALA A 122 33.60 -44.47 -19.72
N TYR A 123 34.68 -43.68 -19.87
CA TYR A 123 34.66 -42.24 -19.60
C TYR A 123 33.68 -41.50 -20.52
N GLN A 124 33.68 -41.79 -21.82
CA GLN A 124 32.76 -41.16 -22.77
C GLN A 124 31.29 -41.46 -22.44
N ASP A 125 30.97 -42.71 -22.08
CA ASP A 125 29.62 -43.12 -21.71
C ASP A 125 29.15 -42.41 -20.42
N LEU A 126 30.02 -42.34 -19.40
CA LEU A 126 29.74 -41.62 -18.15
C LEU A 126 29.48 -40.14 -18.40
N VAL A 127 30.37 -39.46 -19.14
CA VAL A 127 30.21 -38.04 -19.46
C VAL A 127 28.92 -37.80 -20.23
N SER A 128 28.60 -38.65 -21.21
CA SER A 128 27.37 -38.52 -21.99
C SER A 128 26.13 -38.68 -21.11
N ALA A 129 26.12 -39.66 -20.21
CA ALA A 129 25.02 -39.88 -19.27
C ALA A 129 24.85 -38.69 -18.31
N LYS A 130 25.94 -38.15 -17.76
CA LYS A 130 25.91 -37.01 -16.84
C LYS A 130 25.50 -35.71 -17.53
N MET A 131 25.92 -35.49 -18.77
CA MET A 131 25.45 -34.36 -19.57
C MET A 131 23.96 -34.41 -19.85
N ILE A 132 23.39 -35.60 -20.12
CA ILE A 132 21.93 -35.78 -20.24
C ILE A 132 21.24 -35.38 -18.93
N GLY A 133 21.74 -35.87 -17.79
CA GLY A 133 21.20 -35.50 -16.47
C GLY A 133 21.25 -33.99 -16.19
N ILE A 134 22.32 -33.29 -16.60
CA ILE A 134 22.41 -31.83 -16.50
C ILE A 134 21.35 -31.14 -17.37
N PHE A 135 21.16 -31.59 -18.62
CA PHE A 135 20.12 -31.02 -19.48
C PHE A 135 18.71 -31.25 -18.94
N GLU A 136 18.46 -32.42 -18.36
CA GLU A 136 17.20 -32.73 -17.68
C GLU A 136 17.01 -31.85 -16.44
N ALA A 137 18.04 -31.69 -15.61
CA ALA A 137 17.98 -30.83 -14.44
C ALA A 137 17.63 -29.39 -14.85
N CYS A 138 18.28 -28.82 -15.87
CA CYS A 138 18.03 -27.47 -16.41
C CYS A 138 16.57 -27.20 -16.82
N THR A 139 15.73 -28.23 -17.00
CA THR A 139 14.28 -28.04 -17.24
C THR A 139 13.57 -27.34 -16.07
N PHE A 140 14.20 -27.24 -14.89
CA PHE A 140 13.72 -26.40 -13.77
C PHE A 140 13.41 -24.96 -14.21
N GLN A 141 14.14 -24.42 -15.21
CA GLN A 141 13.93 -23.07 -15.71
C GLN A 141 12.53 -22.86 -16.29
N ASP A 142 11.97 -23.87 -16.98
CA ASP A 142 10.63 -23.76 -17.55
C ASP A 142 9.58 -23.69 -16.45
N ILE A 143 9.67 -24.58 -15.45
CA ILE A 143 8.79 -24.57 -14.28
C ILE A 143 8.91 -23.26 -13.51
N THR A 144 10.13 -22.77 -13.30
CA THR A 144 10.37 -21.47 -12.66
C THR A 144 9.74 -20.33 -13.45
N GLY A 145 9.88 -20.31 -14.79
CA GLY A 145 9.25 -19.30 -15.64
C GLY A 145 7.71 -19.32 -15.55
N GLN A 146 7.10 -20.50 -15.50
CA GLN A 146 5.66 -20.65 -15.32
C GLN A 146 5.19 -20.14 -13.95
N ARG A 147 5.93 -20.46 -12.88
CA ARG A 147 5.63 -19.99 -11.51
C ARG A 147 5.79 -18.48 -11.37
N ILE A 148 6.88 -17.90 -11.89
CA ILE A 148 7.08 -16.44 -11.93
C ILE A 148 5.93 -15.77 -12.68
N SER A 149 5.53 -16.32 -13.82
CA SER A 149 4.39 -15.78 -14.59
C SER A 149 3.09 -15.78 -13.78
N LYS A 150 2.87 -16.77 -12.91
CA LYS A 150 1.71 -16.82 -12.01
C LYS A 150 1.80 -15.78 -10.89
N VAL A 151 2.98 -15.57 -10.33
CA VAL A 151 3.24 -14.51 -9.34
C VAL A 151 2.99 -13.14 -9.96
N VAL A 152 3.57 -12.85 -11.12
CA VAL A 152 3.39 -11.58 -11.83
C VAL A 152 1.93 -11.30 -12.15
N LYS A 153 1.18 -12.30 -12.64
CA LYS A 153 -0.27 -12.16 -12.85
C LYS A 153 -1.02 -11.80 -11.58
N THR A 154 -0.59 -12.34 -10.44
CA THR A 154 -1.21 -12.06 -9.14
C THR A 154 -0.90 -10.63 -8.68
N LEU A 155 0.34 -10.17 -8.87
CA LEU A 155 0.73 -8.79 -8.56
C LEU A 155 -0.01 -7.79 -9.46
N ASN A 156 -0.12 -8.05 -10.76
CA ASN A 156 -0.89 -7.19 -11.68
C ASN A 156 -2.38 -7.12 -11.29
N TYR A 157 -2.96 -8.25 -10.89
CA TYR A 157 -4.34 -8.28 -10.39
C TYR A 157 -4.52 -7.40 -9.14
N ILE A 158 -3.54 -7.41 -8.25
CA ILE A 158 -3.53 -6.59 -7.03
C ILE A 158 -3.41 -5.11 -7.41
N ASP A 159 -2.48 -4.78 -8.30
CA ASP A 159 -2.20 -3.42 -8.76
C ASP A 159 -3.42 -2.78 -9.44
N GLU A 160 -4.09 -3.50 -10.35
CA GLU A 160 -5.31 -3.02 -11.01
C GLU A 160 -6.42 -2.68 -9.99
N ARG A 161 -6.56 -3.51 -8.94
CA ARG A 161 -7.58 -3.30 -7.91
C ARG A 161 -7.25 -2.13 -6.99
N VAL A 162 -5.99 -2.00 -6.59
CA VAL A 162 -5.53 -0.89 -5.74
C VAL A 162 -5.61 0.42 -6.51
N SER A 163 -5.15 0.46 -7.76
CA SER A 163 -5.22 1.64 -8.62
C SER A 163 -6.68 2.08 -8.85
N SER A 164 -7.57 1.14 -9.17
CA SER A 164 -9.00 1.43 -9.33
C SER A 164 -9.63 2.00 -8.04
N PHE A 165 -9.23 1.49 -6.87
CA PHE A 165 -9.70 1.97 -5.59
C PHE A 165 -9.21 3.40 -5.28
N ILE A 166 -7.94 3.70 -5.57
CA ILE A 166 -7.37 5.04 -5.39
C ILE A 166 -8.09 6.07 -6.28
N GLU A 167 -8.33 5.72 -7.56
CA GLU A 167 -9.08 6.58 -8.50
C GLU A 167 -10.50 6.89 -7.99
N GLN A 168 -11.18 5.89 -7.42
CA GLN A 168 -12.55 6.03 -6.91
C GLN A 168 -12.65 6.90 -5.65
N LEU A 169 -11.66 6.82 -4.75
CA LEU A 169 -11.64 7.60 -3.52
C LEU A 169 -11.39 9.10 -3.75
N ARG A 170 -10.94 9.52 -4.94
CA ARG A 170 -10.63 10.94 -5.26
C ARG A 170 -9.74 11.58 -4.18
N ILE A 171 -8.77 10.81 -3.66
CA ILE A 171 -7.84 11.29 -2.66
C ILE A 171 -7.08 12.49 -3.26
N PRO A 172 -7.04 13.66 -2.60
CA PRO A 172 -6.28 14.80 -3.10
C PRO A 172 -4.82 14.40 -3.34
N GLU A 173 -4.24 14.81 -4.48
CA GLU A 173 -2.81 14.66 -4.72
C GLU A 173 -2.04 15.31 -3.56
N GLY A 174 -1.18 14.52 -2.89
CA GLY A 174 -0.41 14.94 -1.71
C GLY A 174 -1.00 14.54 -0.34
N PHE A 175 -2.06 13.73 -0.29
CA PHE A 175 -2.47 13.06 0.96
C PHE A 175 -1.53 11.88 1.26
N GLU A 176 -0.30 12.20 1.65
CA GLU A 176 0.65 11.21 2.16
C GLU A 176 0.35 10.98 3.65
N LEU A 177 -0.02 9.75 3.98
CA LEU A 177 0.03 9.30 5.37
C LEU A 177 1.50 9.01 5.68
N ASP A 178 2.13 9.88 6.47
CA ASP A 178 3.41 9.61 7.12
C ASP A 178 3.18 8.46 8.12
N LEU A 179 3.27 7.23 7.62
CA LEU A 179 3.27 6.04 8.44
C LEU A 179 4.65 5.95 9.09
N PRO A 180 4.75 6.00 10.43
CA PRO A 180 6.03 5.89 11.09
C PRO A 180 6.67 4.54 10.76
N GLU A 181 7.91 4.58 10.28
CA GLU A 181 8.70 3.38 9.99
C GLU A 181 8.78 2.50 11.24
N THR A 182 8.46 1.22 11.08
CA THR A 182 8.58 0.24 12.15
C THR A 182 10.05 -0.06 12.45
N GLU A 183 10.34 -0.49 13.68
CA GLU A 183 11.71 -0.87 14.08
C GLU A 183 12.26 -2.06 13.26
N ALA A 184 11.39 -2.86 12.64
CA ALA A 184 11.76 -3.95 11.76
C ALA A 184 12.18 -3.42 10.37
N GLU A 185 11.39 -2.53 9.78
CA GLU A 185 11.70 -1.89 8.49
C GLU A 185 13.00 -1.06 8.56
N ARG A 186 13.21 -0.33 9.67
CA ARG A 186 14.46 0.39 9.89
C ARG A 186 15.67 -0.55 9.92
N ARG A 187 15.55 -1.66 10.66
CA ARG A 187 16.61 -2.67 10.75
C ARG A 187 16.88 -3.29 9.40
N GLU A 188 15.86 -3.66 8.63
CA GLU A 188 16.01 -4.25 7.29
C GLU A 188 16.69 -3.28 6.31
N ARG A 189 16.32 -1.99 6.33
CA ARG A 189 16.98 -0.94 5.54
C ARG A 189 18.46 -0.79 5.91
N GLU A 190 18.78 -0.87 7.20
CA GLU A 190 20.16 -0.84 7.70
C GLU A 190 20.92 -2.15 7.39
N LEU A 191 20.21 -3.27 7.22
CA LEU A 191 20.76 -4.61 6.95
C LEU A 191 20.86 -4.95 5.45
N ILE A 192 20.71 -3.99 4.53
CA ILE A 192 20.91 -4.23 3.10
C ILE A 192 22.37 -4.64 2.87
N LEU A 193 22.61 -5.95 2.90
CA LEU A 193 23.78 -6.59 2.33
C LEU A 193 23.56 -6.56 0.82
N HIS A 194 24.37 -5.77 0.11
CA HIS A 194 24.35 -5.78 -1.36
C HIS A 194 24.59 -7.22 -1.84
N GLY A 195 23.58 -7.82 -2.45
CA GLY A 195 23.72 -9.08 -3.19
C GLY A 195 24.60 -8.89 -4.43
N PRO A 196 24.80 -9.94 -5.25
CA PRO A 196 25.52 -9.84 -6.51
C PRO A 196 24.91 -8.70 -7.36
N GLN A 197 25.69 -7.63 -7.55
CA GLN A 197 25.20 -6.43 -8.23
C GLN A 197 25.06 -6.69 -9.73
N HIS A 198 24.13 -6.00 -10.39
CA HIS A 198 23.97 -6.11 -11.84
C HIS A 198 25.28 -5.72 -12.56
N ALA A 199 25.46 -6.25 -13.78
CA ALA A 199 26.66 -6.00 -14.57
C ALA A 199 26.84 -4.49 -14.81
N GLY A 200 27.93 -3.92 -14.25
CA GLY A 200 28.24 -2.50 -14.33
C GLY A 200 27.78 -1.65 -13.14
N GLU A 201 27.03 -2.23 -12.20
CA GLU A 201 26.60 -1.53 -10.96
C GLU A 201 27.52 -1.87 -9.78
N GLY A 202 28.23 -3.01 -9.83
CA GLY A 202 29.21 -3.42 -8.83
C GLY A 202 30.40 -2.48 -8.69
N VAL A 203 30.98 -2.44 -7.48
CA VAL A 203 32.29 -1.80 -7.24
C VAL A 203 33.30 -2.38 -8.21
N SER A 204 33.97 -1.52 -8.99
CA SER A 204 34.92 -2.00 -9.99
C SER A 204 36.16 -2.57 -9.30
N GLN A 205 36.81 -3.55 -9.93
CA GLN A 205 38.06 -4.11 -9.39
C GLN A 205 39.12 -3.01 -9.17
N THR A 206 39.13 -1.97 -10.01
CA THR A 206 39.99 -0.80 -9.84
C THR A 206 39.69 -0.04 -8.55
N ASP A 207 38.41 0.14 -8.20
CA ASP A 207 38.02 0.82 -6.96
C ASP A 207 38.38 -0.02 -5.71
N VAL A 208 38.28 -1.35 -5.82
CA VAL A 208 38.72 -2.29 -4.77
C VAL A 208 40.24 -2.22 -4.60
N ASP A 209 40.98 -2.23 -5.70
CA ASP A 209 42.44 -2.17 -5.68
C ASP A 209 42.95 -0.83 -5.13
N ASP A 210 42.27 0.28 -5.44
CA ASP A 210 42.60 1.61 -4.91
C ASP A 210 42.27 1.74 -3.41
N LEU A 211 41.20 1.11 -2.92
CA LEU A 211 40.88 1.04 -1.49
C LEU A 211 41.90 0.19 -0.71
N LEU A 212 42.39 -0.91 -1.32
CA LEU A 212 43.30 -1.86 -0.68
C LEU A 212 44.77 -1.46 -0.77
N LYS A 213 45.15 -0.53 -1.65
CA LYS A 213 46.54 -0.03 -1.77
C LYS A 213 47.09 0.55 -0.47
N ASP A 214 46.26 1.30 0.27
CA ASP A 214 46.69 1.90 1.54
C ASP A 214 46.91 0.83 2.63
N ALA A 215 46.08 -0.23 2.64
CA ALA A 215 46.25 -1.36 3.55
C ALA A 215 47.47 -2.23 3.18
N GLN A 216 47.73 -2.40 1.89
CA GLN A 216 48.88 -3.16 1.38
C GLN A 216 50.20 -2.49 1.76
N ALA A 217 50.29 -1.16 1.63
CA ALA A 217 51.48 -0.40 1.99
C ALA A 217 51.80 -0.43 3.49
N ASP A 218 50.80 -0.56 4.35
CA ASP A 218 51.00 -0.70 5.79
C ASP A 218 51.30 -2.15 6.22
N ILE A 219 50.80 -3.14 5.48
CA ILE A 219 51.19 -4.55 5.64
C ILE A 219 52.64 -4.76 5.21
N ASP A 220 53.07 -4.17 4.10
CA ASP A 220 54.45 -4.32 3.61
C ASP A 220 55.47 -3.72 4.61
N LYS A 221 55.12 -2.62 5.29
CA LYS A 221 55.94 -2.05 6.40
C LYS A 221 56.05 -2.94 7.64
N LEU A 222 55.20 -3.96 7.81
CA LEU A 222 55.29 -4.90 8.93
C LEU A 222 56.28 -6.05 8.67
N PHE A 223 56.71 -6.23 7.42
CA PHE A 223 57.60 -7.31 6.99
C PHE A 223 58.99 -6.84 6.51
N ASP A 224 59.23 -5.52 6.46
CA ASP A 224 60.54 -4.87 6.32
C ASP A 224 61.15 -4.48 7.69
#